data_AF-A0A9N9KC39-F1
#
_entry.id   AF-A0A9N9KC39-F1
#
_cell.length_a   1.000
_cell.length_b   1.000
_cell.length_c   1.000
_cell.angle_alpha   90.00
_cell.angle_beta   90.00
_cell.angle_gamma   90.00
#
_symmetry.space_group_name_H-M   'P 1'
#
loop_
_entity.id
_entity.type
_entity.pdbx_description
1 polymer ?
#
loop_
_entity_poly.entity_id
_entity_poly.type
_entity_poly.pdbx_seq_one_letter_code
_entity_poly.pdbx_strand_id
1 'polypeptide(L)'
;TIIMTEWRTKYRRLTNQLDNAMEAKAVDSLLNYETVKLYAAEPFEVDQYTHAILDYQVADLKSNMTLYILNTAQNVTIQFGLLAGLLLCATRIAKNEMSIGDFVMYLSYILQLYAPLNWFGNYYRVIQKNFVDMEKMLDLLQEPPEIKDLPHAAPLVVKKGEV
;
A
#
# COMPACT_ATOMS: atom_id res chain seq x y z
N THR A 1 6.37 -13.80 -8.88
CA THR A 1 6.21 -12.49 -8.21
C THR A 1 5.42 -11.51 -9.05
N ILE A 2 5.74 -11.33 -10.35
CA ILE A 2 5.06 -10.36 -11.26
C ILE A 2 3.54 -10.58 -11.33
N ILE A 3 3.08 -11.82 -11.61
CA ILE A 3 1.64 -12.15 -11.72
C ILE A 3 0.85 -11.82 -10.44
N MET A 4 1.42 -12.15 -9.27
CA MET A 4 0.84 -11.79 -7.96
C MET A 4 0.81 -10.27 -7.73
N THR A 5 1.77 -9.54 -8.27
CA THR A 5 1.88 -8.09 -8.12
C THR A 5 0.84 -7.38 -8.99
N GLU A 6 0.66 -7.81 -10.25
CA GLU A 6 -0.38 -7.29 -11.14
C GLU A 6 -1.78 -7.58 -10.61
N TRP A 7 -2.04 -8.82 -10.15
CA TRP A 7 -3.33 -9.19 -9.59
C TRP A 7 -3.69 -8.34 -8.37
N ARG A 8 -2.74 -8.16 -7.44
CA ARG A 8 -2.92 -7.29 -6.27
C ARG A 8 -3.11 -5.82 -6.65
N THR A 9 -2.42 -5.34 -7.68
CA THR A 9 -2.54 -3.95 -8.15
C THR A 9 -3.96 -3.66 -8.62
N LYS A 10 -4.64 -4.62 -9.26
CA LYS A 10 -6.05 -4.48 -9.67
C LYS A 10 -6.99 -4.30 -8.47
N TYR A 11 -6.87 -5.14 -7.44
CA TYR A 11 -7.69 -4.99 -6.22
C TYR A 11 -7.40 -3.69 -5.48
N ARG A 12 -6.12 -3.31 -5.38
CA ARG A 12 -5.70 -2.05 -4.75
C ARG A 12 -6.29 -0.83 -5.48
N ARG A 13 -6.31 -0.85 -6.82
CA ARG A 13 -6.94 0.21 -7.62
C ARG A 13 -8.44 0.31 -7.37
N LEU A 14 -9.13 -0.83 -7.31
CA LEU A 14 -10.57 -0.86 -7.03
C LEU A 14 -10.88 -0.30 -5.62
N THR A 15 -10.13 -0.72 -4.60
CA THR A 15 -10.29 -0.19 -3.24
C THR A 15 -10.08 1.32 -3.21
N ASN A 16 -9.00 1.83 -3.82
CA ASN A 16 -8.73 3.28 -3.87
C ASN A 16 -9.82 4.07 -4.61
N GLN A 17 -10.40 3.51 -5.68
CA GLN A 17 -11.48 4.18 -6.42
C GLN A 17 -12.75 4.31 -5.57
N LEU A 18 -13.11 3.24 -4.84
CA LEU A 18 -14.28 3.24 -3.97
C LEU A 18 -14.08 4.11 -2.73
N ASP A 19 -12.86 4.17 -2.21
CA ASP A 19 -12.47 5.07 -1.11
C ASP A 19 -12.67 6.54 -1.50
N ASN A 20 -12.09 6.95 -2.64
CA ASN A 20 -12.26 8.30 -3.17
C ASN A 20 -13.74 8.63 -3.45
N ALA A 21 -14.52 7.68 -3.96
CA ALA A 21 -15.94 7.89 -4.23
C ALA A 21 -16.74 8.07 -2.92
N MET A 22 -16.41 7.31 -1.86
CA MET A 22 -17.01 7.45 -0.55
C MET A 22 -16.68 8.81 0.07
N GLU A 23 -15.41 9.22 0.06
CA GLU A 23 -14.96 10.50 0.60
C GLU A 23 -15.59 11.68 -0.15
N ALA A 24 -15.58 11.65 -1.48
CA ALA A 24 -16.18 12.70 -2.30
C ALA A 24 -17.67 12.89 -1.96
N LYS A 25 -18.38 11.79 -1.75
CA LYS A 25 -19.80 11.80 -1.39
C LYS A 25 -20.04 12.37 0.00
N ALA A 26 -19.25 11.94 1.00
CA ALA A 26 -19.35 12.49 2.35
C ALA A 26 -19.09 14.00 2.38
N VAL A 27 -18.07 14.47 1.65
CA VAL A 27 -17.74 15.88 1.57
C VAL A 27 -18.84 16.68 0.89
N ASP A 28 -19.40 16.18 -0.22
CA ASP A 28 -20.48 16.86 -0.94
C ASP A 28 -21.77 16.98 -0.10
N SER A 29 -22.15 15.91 0.61
CA SER A 29 -23.31 15.93 1.52
C SER A 29 -23.12 16.93 2.67
N LEU A 30 -21.90 17.12 3.17
CA LEU A 30 -21.57 18.08 4.23
C LEU A 30 -21.54 19.51 3.72
N LEU A 31 -20.99 19.74 2.52
CA LEU A 31 -20.97 21.07 1.89
C LEU A 31 -22.40 21.54 1.58
N ASN A 32 -23.28 20.64 1.15
CA ASN A 32 -24.66 20.94 0.78
C ASN A 32 -25.68 20.59 1.88
N TYR A 33 -25.28 20.67 3.15
CA TYR A 33 -26.15 20.28 4.28
C TYR A 33 -27.47 21.06 4.33
N GLU A 34 -27.47 22.34 3.92
CA GLU A 34 -28.67 23.17 3.87
C GLU A 34 -29.69 22.64 2.87
N THR A 35 -29.22 22.22 1.69
CA THR A 35 -30.08 21.62 0.66
C THR A 35 -30.68 20.31 1.15
N VAL A 36 -29.88 19.45 1.80
CA VAL A 36 -30.37 18.18 2.36
C VAL A 36 -31.44 18.42 3.42
N LYS A 37 -31.24 19.42 4.30
CA LYS A 37 -32.22 19.83 5.31
C LYS A 37 -33.49 20.43 4.70
N LEU A 38 -33.36 21.27 3.67
CA LEU A 38 -34.49 21.90 2.98
C LEU A 38 -35.43 20.87 2.35
N TYR A 39 -34.90 19.79 1.79
CA TYR A 39 -35.68 18.73 1.18
C TYR A 39 -36.02 17.56 2.12
N ALA A 40 -35.62 17.63 3.40
CA ALA A 40 -35.73 16.53 4.36
C ALA A 40 -35.19 15.19 3.81
N ALA A 41 -34.14 15.26 2.98
CA ALA A 41 -33.57 14.13 2.24
C ALA A 41 -32.53 13.34 3.05
N GLU A 42 -32.43 13.57 4.36
CA GLU A 42 -31.43 12.96 5.24
C GLU A 42 -31.45 11.42 5.21
N PRO A 43 -32.61 10.72 5.24
CA PRO A 43 -32.63 9.27 5.19
C PRO A 43 -32.10 8.73 3.84
N PHE A 44 -32.37 9.46 2.75
CA PHE A 44 -31.89 9.10 1.42
C PHE A 44 -30.38 9.23 1.32
N GLU A 45 -29.81 10.33 1.82
CA GLU A 45 -28.37 10.57 1.77
C GLU A 45 -27.59 9.58 2.65
N VAL A 46 -28.13 9.28 3.84
CA VAL A 46 -27.56 8.27 4.76
C VAL A 46 -27.60 6.88 4.13
N ASP A 47 -28.70 6.50 3.48
CA ASP A 47 -28.79 5.22 2.78
C ASP A 47 -27.78 5.14 1.62
N GLN A 48 -27.67 6.21 0.83
CA GLN A 48 -26.73 6.28 -0.30
C GLN A 48 -25.25 6.24 0.15
N TYR A 49 -24.95 6.82 1.31
CA TYR A 49 -23.63 6.77 1.93
C TYR A 49 -23.35 5.37 2.50
N THR A 50 -24.35 4.75 3.13
CA THR A 50 -24.26 3.37 3.65
C THR A 50 -23.93 2.38 2.54
N HIS A 51 -24.58 2.50 1.38
CA HIS A 51 -24.25 1.67 0.20
C HIS A 51 -22.80 1.87 -0.27
N ALA A 52 -22.32 3.11 -0.32
CA ALA A 52 -20.93 3.39 -0.70
C ALA A 52 -19.91 2.80 0.30
N ILE A 53 -20.22 2.85 1.61
CA ILE A 53 -19.41 2.21 2.65
C ILE A 53 -19.39 0.68 2.46
N LEU A 54 -20.55 0.06 2.21
CA LEU A 54 -20.63 -1.39 2.05
C LEU A 54 -19.81 -1.87 0.84
N ASP A 55 -19.90 -1.16 -0.29
CA ASP A 55 -19.11 -1.47 -1.48
C ASP A 55 -17.60 -1.35 -1.21
N TYR A 56 -17.19 -0.30 -0.51
CA TYR A 56 -15.81 -0.14 -0.06
C TYR A 56 -15.37 -1.28 0.87
N GLN A 57 -16.18 -1.64 1.87
CA GLN A 57 -15.85 -2.71 2.82
C GLN A 57 -15.64 -4.04 2.11
N VAL A 58 -16.50 -4.37 1.13
CA VAL A 58 -16.35 -5.60 0.33
C VAL A 58 -15.05 -5.56 -0.49
N ALA A 59 -14.70 -4.42 -1.07
CA ALA A 59 -13.47 -4.25 -1.83
C ALA A 59 -12.21 -4.29 -0.94
N ASP A 60 -12.25 -3.65 0.22
CA ASP A 60 -11.15 -3.65 1.18
C ASP A 60 -10.92 -5.04 1.78
N LEU A 61 -12.00 -5.77 2.09
CA LEU A 61 -11.91 -7.16 2.57
C LEU A 61 -11.25 -8.06 1.50
N LYS A 62 -11.60 -7.91 0.22
CA LYS A 62 -10.93 -8.62 -0.89
C LYS A 62 -9.45 -8.25 -1.02
N SER A 63 -9.12 -6.97 -0.84
CA SER A 63 -7.73 -6.47 -0.90
C SER A 63 -6.88 -7.04 0.24
N ASN A 64 -7.41 -7.02 1.47
CA ASN A 64 -6.76 -7.59 2.64
C ASN A 64 -6.65 -9.12 2.55
N MET A 65 -7.71 -9.80 2.10
CA MET A 65 -7.67 -11.25 1.88
C MET A 65 -6.59 -11.66 0.88
N THR A 66 -6.41 -10.86 -0.19
CA THR A 66 -5.32 -11.06 -1.15
C THR A 66 -3.94 -10.93 -0.49
N LEU A 67 -3.77 -9.96 0.42
CA LEU A 67 -2.52 -9.79 1.19
C LEU A 67 -2.27 -10.98 2.12
N TYR A 68 -3.30 -11.49 2.78
CA TYR A 68 -3.18 -12.67 3.64
C TYR A 68 -2.83 -13.93 2.84
N ILE A 69 -3.50 -14.18 1.70
CA ILE A 69 -3.18 -15.31 0.82
C ILE A 69 -1.71 -15.27 0.39
N LEU A 70 -1.22 -14.08 0.03
CA LEU A 70 0.17 -13.91 -0.41
C LEU A 70 1.17 -14.17 0.72
N ASN A 71 0.92 -13.62 1.92
CA ASN A 71 1.74 -13.88 3.09
C ASN A 71 1.71 -15.38 3.48
N THR A 72 0.56 -16.02 3.41
CA THR A 72 0.42 -17.46 3.70
C THR A 72 1.18 -18.29 2.68
N ALA A 73 1.09 -18.00 1.38
CA ALA A 73 1.84 -18.71 0.35
C ALA A 73 3.37 -18.60 0.54
N GLN A 74 3.85 -17.41 0.93
CA GLN A 74 5.25 -17.21 1.28
C GLN A 74 5.66 -18.01 2.52
N ASN A 75 4.87 -17.95 3.60
CA ASN A 75 5.13 -18.71 4.82
C ASN A 75 5.14 -20.22 4.57
N VAL A 76 4.20 -20.74 3.77
CA VAL A 76 4.15 -22.17 3.41
C VAL A 76 5.42 -22.59 2.66
N THR A 77 5.90 -21.76 1.73
CA THR A 77 7.13 -22.04 0.98
C THR A 77 8.36 -22.09 1.90
N ILE A 78 8.45 -21.14 2.84
CA ILE A 78 9.53 -21.11 3.83
C ILE A 78 9.47 -22.32 4.77
N GLN A 79 8.29 -22.64 5.29
CA GLN A 79 8.11 -23.79 6.18
C GLN A 79 8.39 -25.11 5.47
N PHE A 80 8.01 -25.24 4.19
CA PHE A 80 8.34 -26.42 3.40
C PHE A 80 9.85 -26.55 3.17
N GLY A 81 10.54 -25.45 2.88
CA GLY A 81 12.00 -25.43 2.76
C GLY A 81 12.71 -25.80 4.07
N LEU A 82 12.21 -25.28 5.20
CA LEU A 82 12.70 -25.65 6.53
C LEU A 82 12.47 -27.14 6.83
N LEU A 83 11.27 -27.64 6.58
CA LEU A 83 10.91 -29.05 6.79
C LEU A 83 11.81 -29.98 5.96
N ALA A 84 11.99 -29.68 4.67
CA ALA A 84 12.87 -30.44 3.79
C ALA A 84 14.33 -30.42 4.27
N GLY A 85 14.82 -29.25 4.70
CA GLY A 85 16.17 -29.11 5.27
C GLY A 85 16.36 -29.93 6.55
N LEU A 86 15.37 -29.91 7.45
CA LEU A 86 15.42 -30.68 8.69
C LEU A 86 15.35 -32.19 8.45
N LEU A 87 14.55 -32.64 7.48
CA LEU A 87 14.50 -34.04 7.08
C LEU A 87 15.85 -34.53 6.52
N LEU A 88 16.53 -33.71 5.72
CA LEU A 88 17.87 -34.03 5.22
C LEU A 88 18.91 -34.12 6.36
N CYS A 89 18.90 -33.17 7.29
CA CYS A 89 19.78 -33.24 8.46
C CYS A 89 19.48 -34.46 9.34
N ALA A 90 18.20 -34.79 9.57
CA ALA A 90 17.80 -35.97 10.33
C ALA A 90 18.31 -37.28 9.70
N THR A 91 18.23 -37.40 8.36
CA THR A 91 18.77 -38.59 7.66
C THR A 91 20.30 -38.69 7.72
N ARG A 92 21.02 -37.57 7.77
CA ARG A 92 22.49 -37.54 7.96
C ARG A 92 22.93 -37.90 9.37
N ILE A 93 22.17 -37.48 10.38
CA ILE A 93 22.39 -37.88 11.78
C ILE A 93 22.17 -39.39 11.93
N ALA A 94 21.13 -39.94 11.29
CA ALA A 94 20.87 -41.38 11.30
C ALA A 94 22.01 -42.20 10.65
N LYS A 95 22.80 -41.58 9.76
CA LYS A 95 24.00 -42.17 9.16
C LYS A 95 25.29 -41.94 9.97
N ASN A 96 25.21 -41.35 11.17
CA ASN A 96 26.36 -40.95 12.01
C ASN A 96 27.34 -39.95 11.34
N GLU A 97 26.89 -39.22 10.31
CA GLU A 97 27.73 -38.22 9.63
C GLU A 97 27.71 -36.84 10.32
N MET A 98 26.75 -36.59 11.23
CA MET A 98 26.56 -35.31 11.93
C MET A 98 26.09 -35.52 13.39
N SER A 99 26.48 -34.60 14.28
CA SER A 99 26.05 -34.60 15.69
C SER A 99 24.73 -33.85 15.89
N ILE A 100 24.05 -34.10 17.02
CA ILE A 100 22.86 -33.36 17.46
C ILE A 100 23.18 -31.86 17.63
N GLY A 101 24.42 -31.52 17.99
CA GLY A 101 24.88 -30.13 18.06
C GLY A 101 24.84 -29.41 16.71
N ASP A 102 25.28 -30.08 15.64
CA ASP A 102 25.31 -29.52 14.29
C ASP A 102 23.89 -29.31 13.74
N PHE A 103 22.93 -30.14 14.17
CA PHE A 103 21.51 -29.99 13.84
C PHE A 103 20.92 -28.70 14.41
N VAL A 104 21.15 -28.44 15.69
CA VAL A 104 20.66 -27.21 16.35
C VAL A 104 21.35 -25.98 15.74
N MET A 105 22.64 -26.08 15.42
CA MET A 105 23.39 -25.02 14.77
C MET A 105 22.81 -24.68 13.38
N TYR A 106 22.55 -25.70 12.56
CA TYR A 106 21.91 -25.55 11.25
C TYR A 106 20.52 -24.91 11.35
N LEU A 107 19.67 -25.41 12.26
CA LEU A 107 18.34 -24.86 12.50
C LEU A 107 18.42 -23.38 12.88
N SER A 108 19.34 -23.03 13.78
CA SER A 108 19.52 -21.64 14.23
C SER A 108 19.97 -20.71 13.10
N TYR A 109 20.91 -21.15 12.25
CA TYR A 109 21.40 -20.34 11.13
C TYR A 109 20.37 -20.16 10.03
N ILE A 110 19.59 -21.20 9.72
CA ILE A 110 18.52 -21.08 8.74
C ILE A 110 17.44 -20.09 9.20
N LEU A 111 17.04 -20.14 10.48
CA LEU A 111 16.07 -19.19 11.02
C LEU A 111 16.60 -17.75 10.98
N GLN A 112 17.88 -17.54 11.32
CA GLN A 112 18.53 -16.23 11.21
C GLN A 112 18.63 -15.71 9.78
N LEU A 113 18.74 -16.60 8.78
CA LEU A 113 18.78 -16.21 7.36
C LEU A 113 17.38 -15.88 6.83
N TYR A 114 16.34 -16.59 7.27
CA TYR A 114 14.97 -16.34 6.83
C TYR A 114 14.39 -15.02 7.35
N ALA A 115 14.74 -14.61 8.58
CA ALA A 115 14.29 -13.35 9.15
C ALA A 115 14.60 -12.13 8.23
N PRO A 116 15.86 -11.85 7.82
CA PRO A 116 16.17 -10.74 6.93
C PRO A 116 15.62 -10.94 5.51
N LEU A 117 15.51 -12.18 5.02
CA LEU A 117 14.95 -12.45 3.69
C LEU A 117 13.47 -12.06 3.58
N ASN A 118 12.69 -12.29 4.64
CA ASN A 118 11.28 -11.89 4.69
C ASN A 118 11.13 -10.36 4.57
N TRP A 119 12.00 -9.61 5.25
CA TRP A 119 11.99 -8.15 5.22
C TRP A 119 12.55 -7.60 3.90
N PHE A 120 13.48 -8.31 3.26
CA PHE A 120 14.07 -7.91 1.97
C PHE A 120 13.01 -7.73 0.88
N GLY A 121 12.00 -8.61 0.83
CA GLY A 121 10.89 -8.48 -0.11
C GLY A 121 10.05 -7.21 0.12
N ASN A 122 9.96 -6.74 1.36
CA ASN A 122 9.30 -5.48 1.68
C ASN A 122 10.17 -4.28 1.31
N TYR A 123 11.47 -4.31 1.65
CA TYR A 123 12.43 -3.28 1.27
C TYR A 123 12.50 -3.06 -0.23
N TYR A 124 12.52 -4.15 -1.03
CA TYR A 124 12.51 -4.05 -2.49
C TYR A 124 11.31 -3.24 -3.00
N ARG A 125 10.11 -3.47 -2.45
CA ARG A 125 8.90 -2.72 -2.82
C ARG A 125 8.96 -1.27 -2.36
N VAL A 126 9.50 -1.01 -1.16
CA VAL A 126 9.66 0.36 -0.64
C VAL A 126 10.64 1.15 -1.50
N ILE A 127 11.77 0.58 -1.89
CA ILE A 127 12.76 1.21 -2.76
C ILE A 127 12.14 1.55 -4.11
N GLN A 128 11.45 0.59 -4.75
CA GLN A 128 10.76 0.80 -6.02
C GLN A 128 9.71 1.93 -5.92
N LYS A 129 8.92 1.94 -4.84
CA LYS A 129 7.94 3.03 -4.60
C LYS A 129 8.64 4.38 -4.46
N ASN A 130 9.69 4.46 -3.64
CA ASN A 130 10.42 5.70 -3.41
C ASN A 130 11.06 6.26 -4.69
N PHE A 131 11.49 5.40 -5.62
CA PHE A 131 11.98 5.83 -6.92
C PHE A 131 10.88 6.51 -7.76
N VAL A 132 9.68 5.92 -7.82
CA VAL A 132 8.54 6.50 -8.55
C VAL A 132 8.06 7.80 -7.89
N ASP A 133 8.04 7.86 -6.56
CA ASP A 133 7.67 9.08 -5.84
C ASP A 133 8.70 10.21 -6.06
N MET A 134 9.99 9.86 -6.15
CA MET A 134 11.07 10.81 -6.47
C MET A 134 10.97 11.33 -7.91
N GLU A 135 10.62 10.47 -8.87
CA GLU A 135 10.38 10.86 -10.27
C GLU A 135 9.30 11.96 -10.34
N LYS A 136 8.15 11.75 -9.69
CA LYS A 136 7.08 12.78 -9.63
C LYS A 136 7.50 14.07 -8.94
N MET A 137 8.32 13.98 -7.90
CA MET A 137 8.83 15.18 -7.20
C MET A 137 9.77 15.98 -8.10
N LEU A 138 10.61 15.31 -8.88
CA LEU A 138 11.47 15.94 -9.87
C LEU A 138 10.66 16.54 -11.02
N ASP A 139 9.57 15.91 -11.45
CA ASP A 139 8.65 16.46 -12.44
C ASP A 139 7.98 17.75 -11.94
N LEU A 140 7.51 17.76 -10.69
CA LEU A 140 6.91 18.94 -10.06
C LEU A 140 7.90 20.09 -9.92
N LEU A 141 9.17 19.80 -9.58
CA LEU A 141 10.22 20.82 -9.53
C LEU A 141 10.55 21.42 -10.91
N GLN A 142 10.28 20.69 -11.99
CA GLN A 142 10.49 21.16 -13.36
C GLN A 142 9.28 21.91 -13.92
N GLU A 143 8.15 21.91 -13.23
CA GLU A 143 6.95 22.60 -13.68
C GLU A 143 7.20 24.12 -13.72
N PRO A 144 7.02 24.76 -14.89
CA PRO A 144 7.28 26.19 -15.02
C PRO A 144 6.26 26.98 -14.19
N PRO A 145 6.68 28.02 -13.46
CA PRO A 145 5.74 28.88 -12.75
C PRO A 145 4.77 29.55 -13.72
N GLU A 146 3.49 29.55 -13.37
CA GLU A 146 2.39 30.09 -14.19
C GLU A 146 2.54 31.59 -14.45
N ILE A 147 3.09 32.33 -13.47
CA ILE A 147 3.40 33.75 -13.58
C ILE A 147 4.92 33.92 -13.39
N LYS A 148 5.61 34.35 -14.45
CA LYS A 148 7.02 34.74 -14.41
C LYS A 148 7.11 36.25 -14.41
N ASP A 149 7.75 36.82 -13.41
CA ASP A 149 8.11 38.23 -13.41
C ASP A 149 9.08 38.54 -14.56
N LEU A 150 8.89 39.70 -15.19
CA LEU A 150 9.83 40.21 -16.19
C LEU A 150 11.20 40.45 -15.53
N PRO A 151 12.32 40.22 -16.25
CA PRO A 151 13.64 40.62 -15.76
C PRO A 151 13.62 42.13 -15.52
N HIS A 152 13.76 42.54 -14.25
CA HIS A 152 13.59 43.90 -13.73
C HIS A 152 12.17 44.36 -13.36
N ALA A 153 11.26 43.45 -12.99
CA ALA A 153 10.00 43.84 -12.35
C ALA A 153 10.25 44.73 -11.12
N ALA A 154 9.85 46.00 -11.22
CA ALA A 154 9.96 46.93 -10.13
C ALA A 154 8.96 46.56 -9.02
N PRO A 155 9.33 46.73 -7.74
CA PRO A 155 8.38 46.51 -6.64
C PRO A 155 7.17 47.43 -6.82
N LEU A 156 5.97 46.86 -6.66
CA LEU A 156 4.71 47.58 -6.84
C LEU A 156 4.61 48.74 -5.83
N VAL A 157 4.63 49.98 -6.32
CA VAL A 157 4.42 51.18 -5.49
C VAL A 157 2.99 51.67 -5.69
N VAL A 158 2.08 51.24 -4.81
CA VAL A 158 0.67 51.67 -4.85
C VAL A 158 0.53 53.02 -4.15
N LYS A 159 0.27 54.10 -4.92
CA LYS A 159 0.11 55.46 -4.36
C LYS A 159 -1.35 55.86 -4.09
N LYS A 160 -2.31 55.28 -4.81
CA LYS A 160 -3.76 55.39 -4.55
C LYS A 160 -4.44 54.12 -5.06
N GLY A 161 -5.35 53.56 -4.28
CA GLY A 161 -6.26 52.51 -4.71
C GLY A 161 -7.61 53.15 -5.03
N GLU A 162 -7.89 53.33 -6.31
CA GLU A 162 -9.26 53.49 -6.77
C GLU A 162 -9.84 52.11 -7.01
N VAL A 163 -11.02 51.88 -6.44
CA VAL A 163 -11.82 50.66 -6.56
C VAL A 163 -12.62 50.73 -7.84
#